data_AF-A0A661K422-F1
#
_entry.id   AF-A0A661K422-F1
#
_cell.length_a   1.000
_cell.length_b   1.000
_cell.length_c   1.000
_cell.angle_alpha   90.00
_cell.angle_beta   90.00
_cell.angle_gamma   90.00
#
_symmetry.space_group_name_H-M   'P 1'
#
loop_
_entity.id
_entity.type
_entity.pdbx_description
1 polymer ?
#
loop_
_entity_poly.entity_id
_entity_poly.type
_entity_poly.pdbx_seq_one_letter_code
_entity_poly.pdbx_strand_id
1 'polypeptide(L)'
;MMLSGPVPRHQVLLGKLVAGLLTLAIPIAVSFLLVLLILEFSPMVSLSGSDWARIGLIFLASLIFVGAVFNFGLFFSCLTERSATTLMYVLFFWVLFAVVIPNAAVYLATQIRPIKPREAVDLKVREIWDEFYRKRENFERENRPRVPKIAMGSIILNAPEGMIEYYRTMYNVFEPIRIKYATKAWELEQEYFNNLKKQKRLADYLSRISPTSMYEAVMSALSKTDLGSYERFMEETRTYRDRMIDYFNSRKLFSSLSFFTVQKEEDLLDDNLANEIYMAHFSEELKKRGIDVPLYRTMDEILKDIPLNKRIPAQQFLKALGTPHAELYNRSPALNLRDFPRFSYRTESVADSVQRTVPYLALLLLVNVLFFLLAFRALLRYDAG
;
A
#
# COMPACT_ATOMS: atom_id res chain seq x y z
N MET A 1 42.37 -2.26 -43.09
CA MET A 1 43.84 -2.08 -43.07
C MET A 1 44.34 -1.66 -41.67
N MET A 2 44.17 -2.50 -40.65
CA MET A 2 44.70 -2.24 -39.29
C MET A 2 45.37 -3.48 -38.65
N LEU A 3 45.50 -4.58 -39.41
CA LEU A 3 46.00 -5.89 -38.94
C LEU A 3 47.37 -6.27 -39.51
N SER A 4 48.12 -5.31 -40.09
CA SER A 4 49.45 -5.55 -40.67
C SER A 4 50.61 -5.34 -39.69
N GLY A 5 50.34 -4.89 -38.46
CA GLY A 5 51.36 -4.69 -37.40
C GLY A 5 51.21 -5.65 -36.22
N PRO A 6 52.24 -5.81 -35.37
CA PRO A 6 52.27 -6.75 -34.24
C PRO A 6 51.48 -6.22 -33.03
N VAL A 7 50.24 -5.77 -33.25
CA VAL A 7 49.35 -5.38 -32.16
C VAL A 7 48.60 -6.61 -31.67
N PRO A 8 48.74 -7.00 -30.40
CA PRO A 8 48.09 -8.20 -29.91
C PRO A 8 46.57 -7.98 -29.85
N ARG A 9 45.80 -8.92 -30.40
CA ARG A 9 44.36 -8.79 -30.69
C ARG A 9 43.49 -8.52 -29.45
N HIS A 10 43.97 -8.89 -28.26
CA HIS A 10 43.31 -8.54 -27.01
C HIS A 10 43.25 -7.01 -26.79
N GLN A 11 44.27 -6.24 -27.22
CA GLN A 11 44.27 -4.78 -27.13
C GLN A 11 43.25 -4.17 -28.09
N VAL A 12 43.08 -4.74 -29.28
CA VAL A 12 42.08 -4.28 -30.26
C VAL A 12 40.66 -4.53 -29.74
N LEU A 13 40.38 -5.73 -29.20
CA LEU A 13 39.07 -6.08 -28.66
C LEU A 13 38.74 -5.26 -27.40
N LEU A 14 39.70 -5.10 -26.48
CA LEU A 14 39.54 -4.24 -25.29
C LEU A 14 39.34 -2.77 -25.68
N GLY A 15 40.08 -2.27 -26.67
CA GLY A 15 39.90 -0.92 -27.18
C GLY A 15 38.50 -0.69 -27.73
N LYS A 16 37.98 -1.63 -28.53
CA LYS A 16 36.59 -1.59 -29.02
C LYS A 16 35.58 -1.65 -27.88
N LEU A 17 35.82 -2.48 -26.87
CA LEU A 17 34.94 -2.59 -25.71
C LEU A 17 34.88 -1.27 -24.94
N VAL A 18 36.03 -0.72 -24.55
CA VAL A 18 36.10 0.52 -23.76
C VAL A 18 35.52 1.68 -24.55
N ALA A 19 35.88 1.84 -25.83
CA ALA A 19 35.33 2.89 -26.67
C ALA A 19 33.81 2.77 -26.82
N GLY A 20 33.30 1.57 -27.11
CA GLY A 20 31.87 1.32 -27.25
C GLY A 20 31.09 1.59 -25.96
N LEU A 21 31.59 1.13 -24.82
CA LEU A 21 30.98 1.38 -23.51
C LEU A 21 30.98 2.88 -23.17
N LEU A 22 32.08 3.61 -23.43
CA LEU A 22 32.14 5.06 -23.21
C LEU A 22 31.15 5.81 -24.09
N THR A 23 31.03 5.44 -25.36
CA THR A 23 30.04 6.04 -26.28
C THR A 23 28.61 5.80 -25.81
N LEU A 24 28.30 4.61 -25.29
CA LEU A 24 26.97 4.27 -24.77
C LEU A 24 26.68 4.86 -23.39
N ALA A 25 27.71 5.10 -22.58
CA ALA A 25 27.56 5.73 -21.27
C ALA A 25 27.06 7.18 -21.38
N ILE A 26 27.43 7.92 -22.44
CA ILE A 26 27.03 9.31 -22.68
C ILE A 26 25.50 9.47 -22.77
N PRO A 27 24.78 8.81 -23.71
CA PRO A 27 23.33 8.96 -23.80
C PRO A 27 22.61 8.47 -22.54
N ILE A 28 23.11 7.43 -21.88
CA ILE A 28 22.55 6.96 -20.60
C ILE A 28 22.69 8.05 -19.54
N ALA A 29 23.89 8.64 -19.39
CA ALA A 29 24.12 9.72 -18.44
C ALA A 29 23.20 10.91 -18.73
N VAL A 30 23.02 11.29 -20.01
CA VAL A 30 22.08 12.35 -20.40
C VAL A 30 20.65 11.98 -20.00
N SER A 31 20.18 10.76 -20.25
CA SER A 31 18.85 10.31 -19.83
C SER A 31 18.66 10.37 -18.31
N PHE A 32 19.67 9.96 -17.53
CA PHE A 32 19.61 10.06 -16.07
C PHE A 32 19.59 11.51 -15.58
N LEU A 33 20.41 12.38 -16.17
CA LEU A 33 20.42 13.81 -15.85
C LEU A 33 19.06 14.46 -16.14
N LEU A 34 18.40 14.10 -17.24
CA LEU A 34 17.06 14.58 -17.55
C LEU A 34 16.02 14.12 -16.50
N VAL A 35 16.06 12.85 -16.08
CA VAL A 35 15.15 12.35 -15.03
C VAL A 35 15.42 13.03 -13.69
N LEU A 36 16.69 13.21 -13.32
CA LEU A 36 17.08 13.93 -12.11
C LEU A 36 16.61 15.39 -12.14
N LEU A 37 16.73 16.04 -13.29
CA LEU A 37 16.23 17.40 -13.49
C LEU A 37 14.72 17.47 -13.27
N ILE A 38 13.96 16.51 -13.79
CA ILE A 38 12.50 16.42 -13.57
C ILE A 38 12.18 16.22 -12.07
N LEU A 39 12.96 15.40 -11.36
CA LEU A 39 12.76 15.17 -9.93
C LEU A 39 13.03 16.41 -9.08
N GLU A 40 14.04 17.21 -9.42
CA GLU A 40 14.37 18.46 -8.72
C GLU A 40 13.24 19.51 -8.83
N PHE A 41 12.52 19.53 -9.95
CA PHE A 41 11.37 20.41 -10.13
C PHE A 41 10.10 19.92 -9.39
N SER A 42 10.12 18.74 -8.76
CA SER A 42 8.97 18.19 -8.05
C SER A 42 8.99 18.56 -6.57
N PRO A 43 8.11 19.46 -6.09
CA PRO A 43 8.08 19.89 -4.68
C PRO A 43 7.68 18.77 -3.69
N MET A 44 7.26 17.61 -4.21
CA MET A 44 6.82 16.47 -3.40
C MET A 44 7.94 15.46 -3.12
N VAL A 45 9.12 15.61 -3.74
CA VAL A 45 10.23 14.66 -3.63
C VAL A 45 11.39 15.30 -2.87
N SER A 46 11.69 14.78 -1.68
CA SER A 46 12.94 15.11 -0.97
C SER A 46 13.89 13.93 -1.10
N LEU A 47 15.00 14.11 -1.84
CA LEU A 47 16.00 13.07 -2.02
C LEU A 47 16.90 12.99 -0.79
N SER A 48 16.83 11.88 -0.07
CA SER A 48 17.76 11.59 1.02
C SER A 48 19.12 11.13 0.47
N GLY A 49 20.17 11.16 1.29
CA GLY A 49 21.46 10.58 0.91
C GLY A 49 21.38 9.09 0.50
N SER A 50 20.41 8.36 1.06
CA SER A 50 20.15 6.96 0.68
C SER A 50 19.58 6.83 -0.73
N ASP A 51 18.79 7.81 -1.19
CA ASP A 51 18.22 7.80 -2.53
C ASP A 51 19.28 8.14 -3.58
N TRP A 52 20.21 9.05 -3.28
CA TRP A 52 21.38 9.32 -4.13
C TRP A 52 22.26 8.07 -4.34
N ALA A 53 22.52 7.31 -3.27
CA ALA A 53 23.24 6.06 -3.37
C ALA A 53 22.51 5.03 -4.26
N ARG A 54 21.18 4.91 -4.13
CA ARG A 54 20.36 4.04 -4.98
C ARG A 54 20.41 4.47 -6.45
N ILE A 55 20.32 5.77 -6.72
CA ILE A 55 20.42 6.31 -8.09
C ILE A 55 21.78 5.98 -8.71
N GLY A 56 22.87 6.14 -7.96
CA GLY A 56 24.21 5.74 -8.41
C GLY A 56 24.32 4.24 -8.71
N LEU A 57 23.72 3.40 -7.87
CA LEU A 57 23.67 1.95 -8.09
C LEU A 57 22.81 1.56 -9.31
N ILE A 58 21.69 2.24 -9.53
CA ILE A 58 20.83 2.07 -10.72
C ILE A 58 21.63 2.43 -11.97
N PHE A 59 22.32 3.57 -11.98
CA PHE A 59 23.17 3.98 -13.09
C PHE A 59 24.28 2.94 -13.38
N LEU A 60 24.97 2.46 -12.33
CA LEU A 60 25.98 1.42 -12.48
C LEU A 60 25.38 0.11 -13.04
N ALA A 61 24.22 -0.32 -12.55
CA ALA A 61 23.52 -1.49 -13.06
C ALA A 61 23.14 -1.34 -14.54
N SER A 62 22.70 -0.15 -14.96
CA SER A 62 22.42 0.16 -16.37
C SER A 62 23.66 0.05 -17.25
N LEU A 63 24.82 0.52 -16.77
CA LEU A 63 26.09 0.37 -17.50
C LEU A 63 26.50 -1.09 -17.66
N ILE A 64 26.37 -1.91 -16.59
CA ILE A 64 26.68 -3.35 -16.66
C ILE A 64 25.73 -4.05 -17.63
N PHE A 65 24.44 -3.70 -17.62
CA PHE A 65 23.43 -4.27 -18.52
C PHE A 65 23.71 -3.92 -19.98
N VAL A 66 23.94 -2.64 -20.27
CA VAL A 66 24.28 -2.20 -21.63
C VAL A 66 25.59 -2.81 -22.10
N GLY A 67 26.55 -3.00 -21.20
CA GLY A 67 27.75 -3.77 -21.50
C GLY A 67 27.47 -5.22 -21.88
N ALA A 68 26.50 -5.89 -21.23
CA ALA A 68 26.11 -7.25 -21.59
C ALA A 68 25.54 -7.30 -23.01
N VAL A 69 24.64 -6.37 -23.33
CA VAL A 69 24.00 -6.25 -24.66
C VAL A 69 25.03 -5.90 -25.73
N PHE A 70 25.98 -5.01 -25.42
CA PHE A 70 27.06 -4.65 -26.33
C PHE A 70 27.99 -5.85 -26.59
N ASN A 71 28.44 -6.55 -25.55
CA ASN A 71 29.27 -7.75 -25.68
C ASN A 71 28.56 -8.85 -26.46
N PHE A 72 27.24 -8.98 -26.28
CA PHE A 72 26.42 -9.88 -27.06
C PHE A 72 26.41 -9.52 -28.55
N GLY A 73 26.20 -8.25 -28.90
CA GLY A 73 26.28 -7.77 -30.28
C GLY A 73 27.68 -7.94 -30.89
N LEU A 74 28.73 -7.66 -30.11
CA LEU A 74 30.12 -7.85 -30.52
C LEU A 74 30.44 -9.33 -30.81
N PHE A 75 29.95 -10.24 -29.97
CA PHE A 75 30.10 -11.68 -30.19
C PHE A 75 29.51 -12.12 -31.54
N PHE A 76 28.27 -11.74 -31.84
CA PHE A 76 27.66 -12.07 -33.13
C PHE A 76 28.36 -11.38 -34.30
N SER A 77 28.85 -10.14 -34.11
CA SER A 77 29.64 -9.45 -35.13
C SER A 77 30.96 -10.17 -35.45
N CYS A 78 31.55 -10.89 -34.50
CA CYS A 78 32.74 -11.72 -34.74
C CYS A 78 32.41 -13.07 -35.38
N LEU A 79 31.17 -13.55 -35.27
CA LEU A 79 30.73 -14.82 -35.87
C LEU A 79 30.28 -14.70 -37.33
N THR A 80 29.86 -13.50 -37.76
CA THR A 80 29.25 -13.30 -39.07
C THR A 80 30.02 -12.30 -39.92
N GLU A 81 30.21 -12.61 -41.20
CA GLU A 81 30.95 -11.74 -42.13
C GLU A 81 30.14 -10.53 -42.63
N ARG A 82 28.80 -10.64 -42.61
CA ARG A 82 27.89 -9.60 -43.14
C ARG A 82 27.13 -8.90 -42.02
N SER A 83 27.13 -7.57 -42.04
CA SER A 83 26.41 -6.73 -41.06
C SER A 83 24.91 -7.01 -41.00
N ALA A 84 24.27 -7.31 -42.14
CA ALA A 84 22.85 -7.67 -42.20
C ALA A 84 22.53 -8.95 -41.42
N THR A 85 23.41 -9.97 -41.48
CA THR A 85 23.23 -11.21 -40.73
C THR A 85 23.44 -11.03 -39.23
N THR A 86 24.40 -10.19 -38.82
CA THR A 86 24.58 -9.81 -37.41
C THR A 86 23.32 -9.14 -36.87
N LEU A 87 22.79 -8.17 -37.60
CA LEU A 87 21.58 -7.45 -37.21
C LEU A 87 20.40 -8.41 -37.03
N MET A 88 20.22 -9.36 -37.96
CA MET A 88 19.18 -10.37 -37.88
C MET A 88 19.28 -11.21 -36.60
N TYR A 89 20.48 -11.71 -36.25
CA TYR A 89 20.68 -12.50 -35.04
C TYR A 89 20.49 -11.67 -33.77
N VAL A 90 21.07 -10.47 -33.70
CA VAL A 90 20.93 -9.60 -32.53
C VAL A 90 19.46 -9.27 -32.29
N LEU A 91 18.70 -8.94 -33.35
CA LEU A 91 17.28 -8.67 -33.23
C LEU A 91 16.49 -9.90 -32.80
N PHE A 92 16.74 -11.07 -33.39
CA PHE A 92 16.08 -12.32 -33.02
C PHE A 92 16.29 -12.67 -31.54
N PHE A 93 17.55 -12.65 -31.08
CA PHE A 93 17.86 -12.96 -29.69
C PHE A 93 17.43 -11.86 -28.73
N TRP A 94 17.43 -10.59 -29.16
CA TRP A 94 16.84 -9.52 -28.38
C TRP A 94 15.35 -9.76 -28.14
N VAL A 95 14.58 -10.12 -29.18
CA VAL A 95 13.15 -10.50 -29.03
C VAL A 95 13.01 -11.72 -28.12
N LEU A 96 13.87 -12.73 -28.30
CA LEU A 96 13.86 -13.93 -27.48
C LEU A 96 14.07 -13.61 -25.98
N PHE A 97 15.10 -12.84 -25.65
CA PHE A 97 15.46 -12.52 -24.26
C PHE A 97 14.56 -11.45 -23.64
N ALA A 98 14.19 -10.41 -24.38
CA ALA A 98 13.42 -9.29 -23.83
C ALA A 98 11.91 -9.55 -23.81
N VAL A 99 11.39 -10.39 -24.73
CA VAL A 99 9.95 -10.60 -24.90
C VAL A 99 9.54 -12.04 -24.66
N VAL A 100 10.16 -13.00 -25.36
CA VAL A 100 9.67 -14.39 -25.34
C VAL A 100 9.93 -15.06 -23.98
N ILE A 101 11.16 -15.00 -23.49
CA ILE A 101 11.57 -15.68 -22.25
C ILE A 101 10.81 -15.14 -21.01
N PRO A 102 10.68 -13.82 -20.78
CA PRO A 102 9.96 -13.31 -19.62
C PRO A 102 8.49 -13.72 -19.63
N ASN A 103 7.83 -13.63 -20.80
CA ASN A 103 6.43 -14.01 -20.94
C ASN A 103 6.22 -15.53 -20.83
N ALA A 104 7.10 -16.32 -21.43
CA ALA A 104 7.07 -17.79 -21.30
C ALA A 104 7.30 -18.23 -19.85
N ALA A 105 8.20 -17.57 -19.11
CA ALA A 105 8.44 -17.85 -17.70
C ALA A 105 7.18 -17.62 -16.84
N VAL A 106 6.46 -16.51 -17.07
CA VAL A 106 5.18 -16.23 -16.40
C VAL A 106 4.14 -17.28 -16.76
N TYR A 107 3.98 -17.60 -18.05
CA TYR A 107 3.04 -18.63 -18.51
C TYR A 107 3.35 -20.01 -17.90
N LEU A 108 4.61 -20.44 -17.91
CA LEU A 108 5.01 -21.71 -17.31
C LEU A 108 4.77 -21.71 -15.79
N ALA A 109 5.03 -20.59 -15.11
CA ALA A 109 4.77 -20.49 -13.68
C ALA A 109 3.27 -20.63 -13.36
N THR A 110 2.37 -20.08 -14.18
CA THR A 110 0.92 -20.21 -13.97
C THR A 110 0.42 -21.63 -14.22
N GLN A 111 1.02 -22.36 -15.16
CA GLN A 111 0.72 -23.78 -15.38
C GLN A 111 1.25 -24.69 -14.25
N ILE A 112 2.47 -24.44 -13.78
CA ILE A 112 3.10 -25.25 -12.72
C ILE A 112 2.44 -24.98 -11.35
N ARG A 113 2.07 -23.73 -11.10
CA ARG A 113 1.42 -23.30 -9.85
C ARG A 113 0.12 -22.56 -10.15
N PRO A 114 -0.97 -23.29 -10.46
CA PRO A 114 -2.27 -22.66 -10.66
C PRO A 114 -2.75 -22.02 -9.35
N ILE A 115 -3.36 -20.85 -9.46
CA ILE A 115 -3.92 -20.10 -8.33
C ILE A 115 -5.42 -20.01 -8.52
N LYS A 116 -6.15 -20.10 -7.41
CA LYS A 116 -7.61 -19.91 -7.39
C LYS A 116 -7.95 -18.54 -8.01
N PRO A 117 -9.02 -18.42 -8.81
CA PRO A 117 -9.48 -17.12 -9.29
C PRO A 117 -9.70 -16.13 -8.14
N ARG A 118 -9.39 -14.85 -8.36
CA ARG A 118 -9.48 -13.81 -7.33
C ARG A 118 -10.92 -13.70 -6.81
N GLU A 119 -11.88 -13.84 -7.70
CA GLU A 119 -13.31 -13.77 -7.43
C GLU A 119 -13.74 -14.81 -6.38
N ALA A 120 -13.17 -16.01 -6.43
CA ALA A 120 -13.50 -17.06 -5.47
C ALA A 120 -13.02 -16.72 -4.04
N VAL A 121 -11.92 -15.98 -3.91
CA VAL A 121 -11.42 -15.50 -2.61
C VAL A 121 -12.29 -14.33 -2.13
N ASP A 122 -12.59 -13.38 -3.02
CA ASP A 122 -13.42 -12.22 -2.71
C ASP A 122 -14.83 -12.63 -2.25
N LEU A 123 -15.41 -13.66 -2.87
CA LEU A 123 -16.69 -14.23 -2.44
C LEU A 123 -16.63 -14.77 -1.00
N LYS A 124 -15.60 -15.54 -0.65
CA LYS A 124 -15.42 -16.06 0.72
C LYS A 124 -15.18 -14.96 1.74
N VAL A 125 -14.40 -13.93 1.37
CA VAL A 125 -14.18 -12.76 2.22
C VAL A 125 -15.50 -12.00 2.42
N ARG A 126 -16.31 -11.86 1.37
CA ARG A 126 -17.64 -11.27 1.47
C ARG A 126 -18.56 -12.06 2.38
N GLU A 127 -18.62 -13.40 2.24
CA GLU A 127 -19.40 -14.27 3.13
C GLU A 127 -19.03 -14.09 4.61
N ILE A 128 -17.73 -13.96 4.91
CA ILE A 128 -17.24 -13.66 6.28
C ILE A 128 -17.81 -12.34 6.78
N TRP A 129 -17.76 -11.29 5.96
CA TRP A 129 -18.29 -9.98 6.33
C TRP A 129 -19.81 -9.96 6.43
N ASP A 130 -20.52 -10.65 5.54
CA ASP A 130 -21.98 -10.78 5.59
C ASP A 130 -22.43 -11.48 6.88
N GLU A 131 -21.70 -12.50 7.33
CA GLU A 131 -21.94 -13.15 8.62
C GLU A 131 -21.76 -12.17 9.79
N PHE A 132 -20.70 -11.34 9.77
CA PHE A 132 -20.48 -10.29 10.78
C PHE A 132 -21.61 -9.26 10.79
N TYR A 133 -21.98 -8.73 9.61
CA TYR A 133 -23.02 -7.72 9.49
C TYR A 133 -24.38 -8.25 9.93
N ARG A 134 -24.71 -9.51 9.61
CA ARG A 134 -25.95 -10.16 10.07
C ARG A 134 -26.01 -10.29 11.60
N LYS A 135 -24.89 -10.68 12.23
CA LYS A 135 -24.80 -10.74 13.70
C LYS A 135 -24.99 -9.36 14.32
N ARG A 136 -24.36 -8.35 13.73
CA ARG A 136 -24.50 -6.96 14.16
C ARG A 136 -25.94 -6.47 14.02
N GLU A 137 -26.55 -6.64 12.84
CA GLU A 137 -27.92 -6.21 12.57
C GLU A 137 -28.94 -6.87 13.52
N ASN A 138 -28.79 -8.16 13.81
CA ASN A 138 -29.65 -8.85 14.77
C ASN A 138 -29.53 -8.26 16.18
N PHE A 139 -28.30 -8.00 16.64
CA PHE A 139 -28.07 -7.35 17.93
C PHE A 139 -28.65 -5.92 17.95
N GLU A 140 -28.41 -5.14 16.91
CA GLU A 140 -28.95 -3.79 16.80
C GLU A 140 -30.49 -3.82 16.84
N ARG A 141 -31.13 -4.79 16.17
CA ARG A 141 -32.60 -4.95 16.15
C ARG A 141 -33.17 -5.30 17.53
N GLU A 142 -32.52 -6.20 18.27
CA GLU A 142 -32.96 -6.65 19.59
C GLU A 142 -32.72 -5.61 20.68
N ASN A 143 -31.64 -4.84 20.57
CA ASN A 143 -31.19 -3.89 21.58
C ASN A 143 -31.44 -2.43 21.19
N ARG A 144 -32.32 -2.14 20.22
CA ARG A 144 -32.59 -0.76 19.78
C ARG A 144 -32.99 0.09 20.99
N PRO A 145 -32.29 1.21 21.25
CA PRO A 145 -32.62 2.05 22.38
C PRO A 145 -33.98 2.71 22.14
N ARG A 146 -34.83 2.75 23.17
CA ARG A 146 -36.18 3.34 23.13
C ARG A 146 -36.15 4.86 23.37
N VAL A 147 -35.18 5.53 22.76
CA VAL A 147 -34.95 6.97 22.88
C VAL A 147 -34.75 7.59 21.49
N PRO A 148 -35.13 8.86 21.29
CA PRO A 148 -34.95 9.58 20.03
C PRO A 148 -33.51 9.52 19.55
N LYS A 149 -33.34 9.08 18.29
CA LYS A 149 -32.02 9.04 17.67
C LYS A 149 -31.59 10.45 17.28
N ILE A 150 -30.78 11.08 18.13
CA ILE A 150 -30.17 12.39 17.89
C ILE A 150 -28.70 12.24 17.45
N ALA A 151 -28.17 11.02 17.48
CA ALA A 151 -26.78 10.70 17.12
C ALA A 151 -26.50 10.81 15.61
N MET A 152 -25.34 11.39 15.27
CA MET A 152 -24.85 11.60 13.90
C MET A 152 -23.49 10.94 13.67
N GLY A 153 -23.30 10.26 12.53
CA GLY A 153 -21.97 9.85 12.07
C GLY A 153 -21.16 9.01 13.06
N SER A 154 -19.84 9.23 13.11
CA SER A 154 -18.90 8.47 13.97
C SER A 154 -18.75 9.02 15.39
N ILE A 155 -19.34 10.18 15.74
CA ILE A 155 -19.26 10.79 17.08
C ILE A 155 -20.67 11.09 17.61
N ILE A 156 -20.96 10.58 18.80
CA ILE A 156 -22.25 10.70 19.46
C ILE A 156 -22.21 11.91 20.37
N LEU A 157 -23.13 12.86 20.18
CA LEU A 157 -23.17 14.12 20.92
C LEU A 157 -24.56 14.33 21.49
N ASN A 158 -24.62 14.89 22.71
CA ASN A 158 -25.87 15.25 23.39
C ASN A 158 -26.89 14.11 23.35
N ALA A 159 -26.42 12.89 23.63
CA ALA A 159 -27.27 11.71 23.62
C ALA A 159 -27.74 11.41 25.07
N PRO A 160 -28.96 10.86 25.22
CA PRO A 160 -29.44 10.41 26.52
C PRO A 160 -28.68 9.18 27.00
N GLU A 161 -28.78 8.88 28.29
CA GLU A 161 -28.05 7.81 28.97
C GLU A 161 -28.22 6.45 28.31
N GLY A 162 -29.46 6.05 27.98
CA GLY A 162 -29.75 4.77 27.34
C GLY A 162 -29.16 4.65 25.94
N MET A 163 -29.00 5.76 25.21
CA MET A 163 -28.29 5.75 23.93
C MET A 163 -26.79 5.58 24.14
N ILE A 164 -26.20 6.31 25.08
CA ILE A 164 -24.77 6.20 25.39
C ILE A 164 -24.41 4.78 25.84
N GLU A 165 -25.23 4.18 26.70
CA GLU A 165 -25.01 2.81 27.18
C GLU A 165 -25.20 1.77 26.07
N TYR A 166 -26.17 1.97 25.17
CA TYR A 166 -26.33 1.14 23.98
C TYR A 166 -25.06 1.15 23.12
N TYR A 167 -24.50 2.32 22.81
CA TYR A 167 -23.28 2.41 22.00
C TYR A 167 -22.05 1.89 22.74
N ARG A 168 -21.94 2.14 24.05
CA ARG A 168 -20.90 1.55 24.92
C ARG A 168 -20.91 0.03 24.82
N THR A 169 -22.09 -0.58 24.97
CA THR A 169 -22.28 -2.03 24.86
C THR A 169 -21.98 -2.51 23.43
N MET A 170 -22.50 -1.82 22.42
CA MET A 170 -22.30 -2.19 21.02
C MET A 170 -20.81 -2.20 20.64
N TYR A 171 -20.05 -1.15 20.98
CA TYR A 171 -18.62 -1.12 20.67
C TYR A 171 -17.84 -2.15 21.50
N ASN A 172 -18.12 -2.28 22.80
CA ASN A 172 -17.47 -3.27 23.66
C ASN A 172 -17.66 -4.72 23.15
N VAL A 173 -18.82 -5.04 22.59
CA VAL A 173 -19.14 -6.37 22.05
C VAL A 173 -18.60 -6.54 20.63
N PHE A 174 -18.89 -5.59 19.72
CA PHE A 174 -18.64 -5.79 18.30
C PHE A 174 -17.25 -5.40 17.83
N GLU A 175 -16.52 -4.51 18.51
CA GLU A 175 -15.15 -4.19 18.11
C GLU A 175 -14.21 -5.40 18.23
N PRO A 176 -14.20 -6.16 19.34
CA PRO A 176 -13.44 -7.41 19.42
C PRO A 176 -13.87 -8.44 18.38
N ILE A 177 -15.18 -8.56 18.12
CA ILE A 177 -15.70 -9.48 17.10
C ILE A 177 -15.22 -9.03 15.71
N ARG A 178 -15.32 -7.74 15.37
CA ARG A 178 -14.86 -7.17 14.10
C ARG A 178 -13.37 -7.44 13.88
N ILE A 179 -12.55 -7.31 14.92
CA ILE A 179 -11.12 -7.65 14.87
C ILE A 179 -10.91 -9.14 14.55
N LYS A 180 -11.68 -10.05 15.16
CA LYS A 180 -11.63 -11.49 14.85
C LYS A 180 -12.03 -11.77 13.40
N TYR A 181 -13.12 -11.17 12.91
CA TYR A 181 -13.56 -11.33 11.51
C TYR A 181 -12.56 -10.75 10.51
N ALA A 182 -11.96 -9.60 10.80
CA ALA A 182 -10.88 -9.03 9.99
C ALA A 182 -9.64 -9.93 9.95
N THR A 183 -9.36 -10.67 11.03
CA THR A 183 -8.26 -11.65 11.08
C THR A 183 -8.59 -12.89 10.23
N LYS A 184 -9.81 -13.42 10.37
CA LYS A 184 -10.31 -14.54 9.55
C LYS A 184 -10.31 -14.21 8.04
N ALA A 185 -10.75 -13.00 7.67
CA ALA A 185 -10.70 -12.53 6.29
C ALA A 185 -9.25 -12.39 5.79
N TRP A 186 -8.35 -11.90 6.64
CA TRP A 186 -6.94 -11.79 6.30
C TRP A 186 -6.27 -13.14 6.08
N GLU A 187 -6.59 -14.19 6.85
CA GLU A 187 -6.00 -15.51 6.66
C GLU A 187 -6.25 -16.06 5.25
N LEU A 188 -7.45 -15.85 4.70
CA LEU A 188 -7.78 -16.22 3.32
C LEU A 188 -6.99 -15.40 2.30
N GLU A 189 -6.92 -14.08 2.51
CA GLU A 189 -6.12 -13.19 1.66
C GLU A 189 -4.64 -13.56 1.69
N GLN A 190 -4.11 -13.87 2.88
CA GLN A 190 -2.73 -14.25 3.09
C GLN A 190 -2.41 -15.58 2.40
N GLU A 191 -3.30 -16.58 2.44
CA GLU A 191 -3.15 -17.81 1.67
C GLU A 191 -3.04 -17.52 0.18
N TYR A 192 -3.95 -16.69 -0.35
CA TYR A 192 -3.97 -16.28 -1.75
C TYR A 192 -2.68 -15.55 -2.15
N PHE A 193 -2.27 -14.53 -1.38
CA PHE A 193 -1.03 -13.80 -1.61
C PHE A 193 0.20 -14.69 -1.50
N ASN A 194 0.25 -15.64 -0.57
CA ASN A 194 1.36 -16.58 -0.45
C ASN A 194 1.49 -17.48 -1.69
N ASN A 195 0.36 -17.88 -2.29
CA ASN A 195 0.38 -18.64 -3.54
C ASN A 195 0.81 -17.78 -4.73
N LEU A 196 0.33 -16.53 -4.83
CA LEU A 196 0.80 -15.56 -5.82
C LEU A 196 2.31 -15.31 -5.71
N LYS A 197 2.83 -15.14 -4.50
CA LYS A 197 4.26 -14.98 -4.24
C LYS A 197 5.06 -16.18 -4.72
N LYS A 198 4.61 -17.41 -4.43
CA LYS A 198 5.28 -18.63 -4.90
C LYS A 198 5.29 -18.74 -6.41
N GLN A 199 4.19 -18.38 -7.08
CA GLN A 199 4.10 -18.34 -8.54
C GLN A 199 5.01 -17.27 -9.14
N LYS A 200 4.97 -16.04 -8.60
CA LYS A 200 5.87 -14.95 -9.03
C LYS A 200 7.34 -15.33 -8.85
N ARG A 201 7.73 -15.87 -7.68
CA ARG A 201 9.11 -16.33 -7.45
C ARG A 201 9.52 -17.38 -8.48
N LEU A 202 8.65 -18.33 -8.83
CA LEU A 202 8.92 -19.30 -9.88
C LEU A 202 9.11 -18.64 -11.25
N ALA A 203 8.25 -17.69 -11.63
CA ALA A 203 8.41 -16.92 -12.86
C ALA A 203 9.74 -16.16 -12.87
N ASP A 204 10.09 -15.48 -11.77
CA ASP A 204 11.36 -14.77 -11.61
C ASP A 204 12.57 -15.73 -11.68
N TYR A 205 12.45 -16.97 -11.20
CA TYR A 205 13.51 -17.98 -11.34
C TYR A 205 13.68 -18.46 -12.78
N LEU A 206 12.58 -18.72 -13.48
CA LEU A 206 12.59 -19.18 -14.88
C LEU A 206 13.08 -18.08 -15.83
N SER A 207 12.75 -16.82 -15.56
CA SER A 207 13.13 -15.69 -16.42
C SER A 207 14.59 -15.25 -16.25
N ARG A 208 15.29 -15.72 -15.20
CA ARG A 208 16.70 -15.38 -14.93
C ARG A 208 17.66 -15.71 -16.06
N ILE A 209 17.29 -16.55 -17.03
CA ILE A 209 18.14 -16.79 -18.21
C ILE A 209 18.25 -15.53 -19.10
N SER A 210 17.30 -14.60 -18.99
CA SER A 210 17.31 -13.33 -19.71
C SER A 210 18.11 -12.25 -18.96
N PRO A 211 19.11 -11.62 -19.60
CA PRO A 211 19.79 -10.45 -19.05
C PRO A 211 18.81 -9.29 -18.76
N THR A 212 17.73 -9.16 -19.52
CA THR A 212 16.69 -8.15 -19.32
C THR A 212 15.95 -8.39 -18.01
N SER A 213 15.57 -9.63 -17.71
CA SER A 213 14.88 -9.96 -16.45
C SER A 213 15.78 -9.79 -15.23
N MET A 214 17.08 -10.09 -15.36
CA MET A 214 18.06 -9.80 -14.30
C MET A 214 18.15 -8.29 -14.03
N TYR A 215 18.25 -7.49 -15.09
CA TYR A 215 18.29 -6.03 -14.98
C TYR A 215 17.01 -5.48 -14.35
N GLU A 216 15.84 -5.93 -14.78
CA GLU A 216 14.54 -5.54 -14.20
C GLU A 216 14.45 -5.88 -12.69
N ALA A 217 14.96 -7.03 -12.28
CA ALA A 217 15.02 -7.41 -10.86
C ALA A 217 15.92 -6.47 -10.04
N VAL A 218 17.07 -6.05 -10.60
CA VAL A 218 17.95 -5.07 -9.95
C VAL A 218 17.28 -3.71 -9.85
N MET A 219 16.68 -3.24 -10.96
CA MET A 219 16.05 -1.93 -11.04
C MET A 219 14.86 -1.81 -10.09
N SER A 220 13.99 -2.83 -10.04
CA SER A 220 12.83 -2.86 -9.14
C SER A 220 13.26 -2.90 -7.66
N ALA A 221 14.28 -3.66 -7.31
CA ALA A 221 14.79 -3.72 -5.93
C ALA A 221 15.44 -2.40 -5.49
N LEU A 222 16.25 -1.77 -6.34
CA LEU A 222 16.86 -0.47 -6.01
C LEU A 222 15.83 0.66 -5.95
N SER A 223 14.79 0.59 -6.79
CA SER A 223 13.67 1.54 -6.83
C SER A 223 12.60 1.29 -5.75
N LYS A 224 12.76 0.25 -4.91
CA LYS A 224 11.80 -0.13 -3.86
C LYS A 224 10.42 -0.55 -4.40
N THR A 225 10.36 -1.06 -5.62
CA THR A 225 9.14 -1.55 -6.29
C THR A 225 9.14 -3.08 -6.49
N ASP A 226 10.10 -3.78 -5.91
CA ASP A 226 10.16 -5.24 -5.92
C ASP A 226 9.18 -5.89 -4.94
N LEU A 227 8.97 -7.20 -5.11
CA LEU A 227 8.13 -8.00 -4.22
C LEU A 227 8.60 -7.91 -2.76
N GLY A 228 9.91 -7.88 -2.49
CA GLY A 228 10.44 -7.80 -1.13
C GLY A 228 10.09 -6.48 -0.44
N SER A 229 10.12 -5.36 -1.16
CA SER A 229 9.69 -4.06 -0.65
C SER A 229 8.19 -4.06 -0.30
N TYR A 230 7.36 -4.65 -1.16
CA TYR A 230 5.93 -4.83 -0.87
C TYR A 230 5.69 -5.71 0.37
N GLU A 231 6.44 -6.82 0.51
CA GLU A 231 6.34 -7.70 1.68
C GLU A 231 6.64 -6.96 2.99
N ARG A 232 7.72 -6.17 3.03
CA ARG A 232 8.08 -5.39 4.21
C ARG A 232 7.00 -4.36 4.56
N PHE A 233 6.47 -3.64 3.57
CA PHE A 233 5.39 -2.69 3.81
C PHE A 233 4.15 -3.34 4.42
N MET A 234 3.78 -4.53 3.92
CA MET A 234 2.64 -5.29 4.45
C MET A 234 2.89 -5.75 5.89
N GLU A 235 4.11 -6.20 6.20
CA GLU A 235 4.51 -6.61 7.56
C GLU A 235 4.51 -5.44 8.56
N GLU A 236 5.03 -4.27 8.16
CA GLU A 236 5.01 -3.07 9.00
C GLU A 236 3.59 -2.56 9.25
N THR A 237 2.73 -2.61 8.22
CA THR A 237 1.31 -2.25 8.35
C THR A 237 0.59 -3.20 9.31
N ARG A 238 0.91 -4.49 9.27
CA ARG A 238 0.35 -5.50 10.20
C ARG A 238 0.82 -5.28 11.63
N THR A 239 2.12 -5.11 11.82
CA THR A 239 2.71 -4.77 13.12
C THR A 239 2.10 -3.50 13.71
N TYR A 240 1.82 -2.50 12.88
CA TYR A 240 1.12 -1.29 13.30
C TYR A 240 -0.34 -1.53 13.71
N ARG A 241 -1.09 -2.30 12.91
CA ARG A 241 -2.45 -2.71 13.25
C ARG A 241 -2.50 -3.38 14.62
N ASP A 242 -1.58 -4.30 14.89
CA ASP A 242 -1.56 -5.07 16.14
C ASP A 242 -1.23 -4.15 17.32
N ARG A 243 -0.26 -3.23 17.17
CA ARG A 243 0.00 -2.18 18.16
C ARG A 243 -1.22 -1.29 18.43
N MET A 244 -2.01 -0.96 17.41
CA MET A 244 -3.25 -0.19 17.62
C MET A 244 -4.30 -0.99 18.39
N ILE A 245 -4.48 -2.26 18.06
CA ILE A 245 -5.42 -3.15 18.76
C ILE A 245 -5.00 -3.29 20.23
N ASP A 246 -3.72 -3.50 20.50
CA ASP A 246 -3.18 -3.59 21.85
C ASP A 246 -3.35 -2.29 22.64
N TYR A 247 -3.15 -1.15 21.98
CA TYR A 247 -3.42 0.18 22.56
C TYR A 247 -4.90 0.34 22.96
N PHE A 248 -5.83 -0.09 22.10
CA PHE A 248 -7.26 -0.03 22.41
C PHE A 248 -7.67 -0.98 23.54
N ASN A 249 -7.14 -2.20 23.54
CA ASN A 249 -7.45 -3.21 24.55
C ASN A 249 -6.86 -2.85 25.93
N SER A 250 -5.57 -2.47 25.99
CA SER A 250 -4.88 -2.12 27.25
C SER A 250 -5.54 -0.96 28.00
N ARG A 251 -6.18 -0.04 27.26
CA ARG A 251 -6.89 1.12 27.81
C ARG A 251 -8.40 0.94 27.91
N LYS A 252 -8.92 -0.26 27.58
CA LYS A 252 -10.35 -0.56 27.55
C LYS A 252 -11.16 0.48 26.76
N LEU A 253 -10.60 0.94 25.64
CA LEU A 253 -11.18 2.07 24.89
C LEU A 253 -12.53 1.71 24.28
N PHE A 254 -12.75 0.46 23.84
CA PHE A 254 -14.05 0.07 23.27
C PHE A 254 -15.25 0.22 24.22
N SER A 255 -15.01 0.23 25.54
CA SER A 255 -16.02 0.52 26.56
C SER A 255 -15.96 1.94 27.12
N SER A 256 -14.97 2.75 26.72
CA SER A 256 -14.81 4.13 27.18
C SER A 256 -15.73 5.08 26.41
N LEU A 257 -16.32 6.06 27.10
CA LEU A 257 -17.06 7.15 26.46
C LEU A 257 -16.20 7.87 25.43
N SER A 258 -14.92 8.12 25.76
CA SER A 258 -13.98 8.84 24.90
C SER A 258 -13.69 8.18 23.55
N PHE A 259 -14.14 6.94 23.34
CA PHE A 259 -14.00 6.25 22.05
C PHE A 259 -15.03 6.70 21.02
N PHE A 260 -16.21 7.14 21.47
CA PHE A 260 -17.32 7.46 20.58
C PHE A 260 -18.06 8.76 20.94
N THR A 261 -17.76 9.39 22.08
CA THR A 261 -18.35 10.66 22.50
C THR A 261 -17.36 11.53 23.27
N VAL A 262 -17.53 12.85 23.17
CA VAL A 262 -16.85 13.85 24.03
C VAL A 262 -17.71 14.23 25.24
N GLN A 263 -18.96 13.75 25.30
CA GLN A 263 -19.88 14.00 26.40
C GLN A 263 -19.40 13.26 27.66
N LYS A 264 -19.44 13.95 28.79
CA LYS A 264 -19.09 13.35 30.09
C LYS A 264 -20.31 12.68 30.69
N GLU A 265 -20.05 11.73 31.60
CA GLU A 265 -21.10 10.98 32.30
C GLU A 265 -22.00 11.88 33.16
N GLU A 266 -21.44 12.95 33.74
CA GLU A 266 -22.19 13.96 34.50
C GLU A 266 -23.22 14.74 33.66
N ASP A 267 -22.92 14.90 32.37
CA ASP A 267 -23.72 15.65 31.39
C ASP A 267 -24.79 14.78 30.71
N LEU A 268 -24.92 13.51 31.08
CA LEU A 268 -25.95 12.62 30.54
C LEU A 268 -27.33 13.01 31.07
N LEU A 269 -28.31 13.03 30.17
CA LEU A 269 -29.71 13.18 30.54
C LEU A 269 -30.36 11.82 30.73
N ASP A 270 -31.19 11.72 31.76
CA ASP A 270 -32.09 10.59 31.94
C ASP A 270 -33.00 10.43 30.72
N ASP A 271 -33.28 9.17 30.37
CA ASP A 271 -34.06 8.83 29.18
C ASP A 271 -35.47 9.43 29.20
N ASN A 272 -36.13 9.47 30.36
CA ASN A 272 -37.48 10.03 30.46
C ASN A 272 -37.46 11.54 30.23
N LEU A 273 -36.51 12.24 30.87
CA LEU A 273 -36.35 13.68 30.71
C LEU A 273 -36.00 14.04 29.26
N ALA A 274 -35.10 13.28 28.62
CA ALA A 274 -34.75 13.49 27.22
C ALA A 274 -35.95 13.28 26.29
N ASN A 275 -36.77 12.26 26.56
CA ASN A 275 -38.02 12.01 25.83
C ASN A 275 -39.03 13.14 26.00
N GLU A 276 -39.22 13.65 27.21
CA GLU A 276 -40.12 14.78 27.48
C GLU A 276 -39.68 16.04 26.73
N ILE A 277 -38.39 16.39 26.80
CA ILE A 277 -37.83 17.55 26.10
C ILE A 277 -37.98 17.39 24.59
N TYR A 278 -37.69 16.19 24.06
CA TYR A 278 -37.81 15.90 22.63
C TYR A 278 -39.27 16.06 22.15
N MET A 279 -40.23 15.47 22.86
CA MET A 279 -41.65 15.53 22.50
C MET A 279 -42.18 16.97 22.59
N ALA A 280 -41.81 17.72 23.63
CA ALA A 280 -42.18 19.13 23.76
C ALA A 280 -41.61 19.96 22.59
N HIS A 281 -40.31 19.83 22.30
CA HIS A 281 -39.67 20.53 21.18
C HIS A 281 -40.33 20.22 19.82
N PHE A 282 -40.56 18.93 19.55
CA PHE A 282 -41.17 18.49 18.30
C PHE A 282 -42.62 18.98 18.16
N SER A 283 -43.39 18.98 19.25
CA SER A 283 -44.76 19.48 19.24
C SER A 283 -44.83 20.99 18.98
N GLU A 284 -43.90 21.77 19.52
CA GLU A 284 -43.79 23.21 19.26
C GLU A 284 -43.35 23.51 17.81
N GLU A 285 -42.41 22.73 17.27
CA GLU A 285 -42.00 22.78 15.85
C GLU A 285 -43.19 22.53 14.91
N LEU A 286 -44.02 21.53 15.19
CA LEU A 286 -45.20 21.20 14.39
C LEU A 286 -46.27 22.31 14.46
N LYS A 287 -46.52 22.85 15.66
CA LYS A 287 -47.43 24.00 15.83
C LYS A 287 -46.97 25.22 15.04
N LYS A 288 -45.67 25.53 15.03
CA LYS A 288 -45.10 26.60 14.20
C LYS A 288 -45.32 26.39 12.70
N ARG A 289 -45.46 25.12 12.27
CA ARG A 289 -45.78 24.74 10.89
C ARG A 289 -47.28 24.62 10.61
N GLY A 290 -48.13 25.01 11.56
CA GLY A 290 -49.59 25.00 11.41
C GLY A 290 -50.24 23.62 11.60
N ILE A 291 -49.52 22.64 12.15
CA ILE A 291 -50.05 21.30 12.44
C ILE A 291 -50.46 21.27 13.91
N ASP A 292 -51.74 21.04 14.18
CA ASP A 292 -52.24 20.92 15.55
C ASP A 292 -51.99 19.51 16.09
N VAL A 293 -51.31 19.45 17.25
CA VAL A 293 -50.92 18.22 17.94
C VAL A 293 -51.14 18.43 19.44
N PRO A 294 -51.72 17.45 20.16
CA PRO A 294 -51.95 17.57 21.59
C PRO A 294 -50.61 17.67 22.33
N LEU A 295 -50.44 18.75 23.12
CA LEU A 295 -49.27 18.95 23.98
C LEU A 295 -49.43 18.15 25.27
N TYR A 296 -48.39 17.43 25.70
CA TYR A 296 -48.39 16.75 27.00
C TYR A 296 -47.96 17.71 28.13
N ARG A 297 -46.96 18.57 27.87
CA ARG A 297 -46.47 19.70 28.72
C ARG A 297 -45.74 20.74 27.86
N THR A 298 -45.69 22.00 28.28
CA THR A 298 -44.91 23.07 27.63
C THR A 298 -43.43 23.03 28.04
N MET A 299 -42.52 23.57 27.22
CA MET A 299 -41.09 23.61 27.57
C MET A 299 -40.82 24.37 28.88
N ASP A 300 -41.58 25.44 29.14
CA ASP A 300 -41.47 26.23 30.37
C ASP A 300 -41.89 25.46 31.63
N GLU A 301 -42.84 24.52 31.51
CA GLU A 301 -43.24 23.63 32.61
C GLU A 301 -42.15 22.58 32.87
N ILE A 302 -41.60 21.98 31.81
CA ILE A 302 -40.55 20.97 31.91
C ILE A 302 -39.31 21.59 32.57
N LEU A 303 -38.84 22.76 32.11
CA LEU A 303 -37.63 23.42 32.64
C LEU A 303 -37.71 23.78 34.14
N LYS A 304 -38.92 24.00 34.67
CA LYS A 304 -39.13 24.30 36.11
C LYS A 304 -38.89 23.09 36.99
N ASP A 305 -39.31 21.91 36.52
CA ASP A 305 -39.25 20.64 37.24
C ASP A 305 -37.86 19.97 37.17
N ILE A 306 -36.96 20.44 36.29
CA ILE A 306 -35.61 19.87 36.14
C ILE A 306 -34.72 20.24 37.34
N PRO A 307 -34.07 19.24 37.98
CA PRO A 307 -33.06 19.45 39.01
C PRO A 307 -31.97 20.43 38.58
N LEU A 308 -31.49 21.28 39.50
CA LEU A 308 -30.58 22.38 39.18
C LEU A 308 -29.29 21.91 38.45
N ASN A 309 -28.76 20.74 38.83
CA ASN A 309 -27.60 20.10 38.22
C ASN A 309 -27.84 19.55 36.80
N LYS A 310 -29.10 19.35 36.39
CA LYS A 310 -29.46 18.83 35.06
C LYS A 310 -30.05 19.89 34.12
N ARG A 311 -30.28 21.12 34.60
CA ARG A 311 -30.77 22.24 33.77
C ARG A 311 -29.83 22.60 32.63
N ILE A 312 -28.52 22.65 32.89
CA ILE A 312 -27.52 22.99 31.87
C ILE A 312 -27.46 21.90 30.78
N PRO A 313 -27.30 20.60 31.12
CA PRO A 313 -27.40 19.52 30.14
C PRO A 313 -28.71 19.53 29.35
N ALA A 314 -29.85 19.79 30.00
CA ALA A 314 -31.16 19.85 29.34
C ALA A 314 -31.25 20.99 28.32
N GLN A 315 -30.73 22.17 28.64
CA GLN A 315 -30.65 23.29 27.71
C GLN A 315 -29.71 23.01 26.53
N GLN A 316 -28.57 22.35 26.79
CA GLN A 316 -27.63 21.95 25.74
C GLN A 316 -28.26 20.94 24.78
N PHE A 317 -28.96 19.94 25.32
CA PHE A 317 -29.72 18.96 24.55
C PHE A 317 -30.81 19.62 23.70
N LEU A 318 -31.63 20.49 24.29
CA LEU A 318 -32.66 21.22 23.56
C LEU A 318 -32.07 22.07 22.43
N LYS A 319 -30.96 22.77 22.69
CA LYS A 319 -30.25 23.54 21.66
C LYS A 319 -29.76 22.63 20.54
N ALA A 320 -29.27 21.44 20.85
CA ALA A 320 -28.78 20.49 19.87
C ALA A 320 -29.89 20.00 18.92
N LEU A 321 -31.13 19.85 19.40
CA LEU A 321 -32.27 19.44 18.56
C LEU A 321 -32.54 20.40 17.40
N GLY A 322 -32.37 21.71 17.62
CA GLY A 322 -32.59 22.74 16.61
C GLY A 322 -31.34 23.20 15.85
N THR A 323 -30.16 22.64 16.17
CA THR A 323 -28.89 23.08 15.55
C THR A 323 -28.54 22.18 14.36
N PRO A 324 -28.16 22.73 13.20
CA PRO A 324 -27.65 21.94 12.08
C PRO A 324 -26.47 21.07 12.51
N HIS A 325 -26.52 19.80 12.13
CA HIS A 325 -25.58 18.80 12.58
C HIS A 325 -24.08 19.13 12.33
N ALA A 326 -23.76 19.77 11.20
CA ALA A 326 -22.40 20.20 10.87
C ALA A 326 -21.81 21.21 11.88
N GLU A 327 -22.67 22.04 12.48
CA GLU A 327 -22.27 23.03 13.47
C GLU A 327 -21.95 22.39 14.83
N LEU A 328 -22.65 21.31 15.19
CA LEU A 328 -22.38 20.53 16.41
C LEU A 328 -21.02 19.82 16.32
N TYR A 329 -20.70 19.26 15.15
CA TYR A 329 -19.41 18.59 14.93
C TYR A 329 -18.23 19.57 15.05
N ASN A 330 -18.31 20.73 14.39
CA ASN A 330 -17.24 21.74 14.41
C ASN A 330 -16.97 22.35 15.80
N ARG A 331 -17.93 22.23 16.73
CA ARG A 331 -17.79 22.72 18.12
C ARG A 331 -17.21 21.70 19.08
N SER A 332 -17.06 20.44 18.68
CA SER A 332 -16.56 19.39 19.56
C SER A 332 -15.04 19.53 19.75
N PRO A 333 -14.52 19.41 20.99
CA PRO A 333 -13.09 19.50 21.23
C PRO A 333 -12.35 18.36 20.51
N ALA A 334 -11.17 18.68 19.95
CA ALA A 334 -10.33 17.68 19.31
C ALA A 334 -9.81 16.66 20.36
N LEU A 335 -9.78 15.38 19.97
CA LEU A 335 -9.22 14.33 20.81
C LEU A 335 -7.70 14.54 20.97
N ASN A 336 -7.19 14.35 22.19
CA ASN A 336 -5.74 14.32 22.40
C ASN A 336 -5.17 12.99 21.90
N LEU A 337 -4.44 13.03 20.79
CA LEU A 337 -3.82 11.86 20.15
C LEU A 337 -2.29 11.86 20.31
N ARG A 338 -1.75 12.53 21.34
CA ARG A 338 -0.29 12.62 21.55
C ARG A 338 0.35 11.27 21.84
N ASP A 339 -0.35 10.40 22.55
CA ASP A 339 0.08 9.05 22.93
C ASP A 339 -0.46 7.95 21.99
N PHE A 340 -1.22 8.32 20.96
CA PHE A 340 -1.74 7.37 19.97
C PHE A 340 -0.59 6.78 19.14
N PRO A 341 -0.54 5.45 18.93
CA PRO A 341 0.46 4.84 18.07
C PRO A 341 0.44 5.48 16.70
N ARG A 342 1.59 5.99 16.23
CA ARG A 342 1.71 6.55 14.88
C ARG A 342 2.32 5.53 13.94
N PHE A 343 1.74 5.41 12.75
CA PHE A 343 2.37 4.66 11.69
C PHE A 343 3.62 5.43 11.23
N SER A 344 4.75 4.74 11.23
CA SER A 344 6.00 5.25 10.68
C SER A 344 6.58 4.11 9.87
N TYR A 345 6.53 4.27 8.54
CA TYR A 345 7.14 3.33 7.63
C TYR A 345 8.64 3.50 7.67
N ARG A 346 9.37 2.45 8.05
CA ARG A 346 10.83 2.46 7.96
C ARG A 346 11.20 2.03 6.56
N THR A 347 11.65 3.01 5.78
CA THR A 347 12.14 2.72 4.44
C THR A 347 13.31 1.75 4.51
N GLU A 348 13.35 0.87 3.53
CA GLU A 348 14.42 -0.09 3.40
C GLU A 348 15.79 0.59 3.31
N SER A 349 16.79 0.04 4.02
CA SER A 349 18.17 0.49 3.92
C SER A 349 18.77 0.15 2.54
N VAL A 350 19.74 0.95 2.09
CA VAL A 350 20.43 0.66 0.82
C VAL A 350 21.10 -0.71 0.86
N ALA A 351 21.64 -1.11 2.01
CA ALA A 351 22.28 -2.40 2.21
C ALA A 351 21.33 -3.58 1.95
N ASP A 352 20.10 -3.52 2.46
CA ASP A 352 19.11 -4.59 2.27
C ASP A 352 18.71 -4.75 0.81
N SER A 353 18.54 -3.64 0.09
CA SER A 353 18.25 -3.68 -1.35
C SER A 353 19.44 -4.22 -2.12
N VAL A 354 20.66 -3.78 -1.80
CA VAL A 354 21.90 -4.28 -2.43
C VAL A 354 22.06 -5.79 -2.20
N GLN A 355 21.83 -6.27 -0.99
CA GLN A 355 21.93 -7.70 -0.69
C GLN A 355 20.99 -8.54 -1.57
N ARG A 356 19.78 -8.04 -1.88
CA ARG A 356 18.86 -8.72 -2.81
C ARG A 356 19.28 -8.63 -4.27
N THR A 357 20.01 -7.58 -4.68
CA THR A 357 20.44 -7.42 -6.07
C THR A 357 21.72 -8.16 -6.40
N VAL A 358 22.56 -8.50 -5.41
CA VAL A 358 23.85 -9.19 -5.60
C VAL A 358 23.75 -10.42 -6.53
N PRO A 359 22.81 -11.37 -6.35
CA PRO A 359 22.75 -12.55 -7.23
C PRO A 359 22.49 -12.19 -8.69
N TYR A 360 21.65 -11.18 -8.94
CA TYR A 360 21.31 -10.73 -10.29
C TYR A 360 22.47 -9.96 -10.93
N LEU A 361 23.13 -9.08 -10.17
CA LEU A 361 24.33 -8.37 -10.62
C LEU A 361 25.48 -9.33 -10.92
N ALA A 362 25.70 -10.33 -10.07
CA ALA A 362 26.72 -11.36 -10.28
C ALA A 362 26.45 -12.17 -11.56
N LEU A 363 25.19 -12.57 -11.80
CA LEU A 363 24.79 -13.22 -13.05
C LEU A 363 24.99 -12.31 -14.26
N LEU A 364 24.64 -11.02 -14.15
CA LEU A 364 24.83 -10.05 -15.24
C LEU A 364 26.32 -9.85 -15.59
N LEU A 365 27.18 -9.81 -14.57
CA LEU A 365 28.63 -9.73 -14.73
C LEU A 365 29.18 -11.02 -15.34
N LEU A 366 28.69 -12.19 -14.91
CA LEU A 366 29.06 -13.48 -15.50
C LEU A 366 28.67 -13.54 -16.98
N VAL A 367 27.47 -13.09 -17.33
CA VAL A 367 27.00 -12.99 -18.72
C VAL A 367 27.90 -12.06 -19.55
N ASN A 368 28.31 -10.92 -18.99
CA ASN A 368 29.27 -10.02 -19.63
C ASN A 368 30.59 -10.73 -19.95
N VAL A 369 31.19 -11.38 -18.94
CA VAL A 369 32.44 -12.12 -19.10
C VAL A 369 32.29 -13.24 -20.12
N LEU A 370 31.18 -13.99 -20.07
CA LEU A 370 30.90 -15.06 -21.01
C LEU A 370 30.83 -14.56 -22.46
N PHE A 371 30.05 -13.51 -22.75
CA PHE A 371 29.95 -12.97 -24.10
C PHE A 371 31.27 -12.37 -24.59
N PHE A 372 32.03 -11.72 -23.70
CA PHE A 372 33.36 -11.23 -24.04
C PHE A 372 34.32 -12.36 -24.41
N LEU A 373 34.37 -13.45 -23.63
CA LEU A 373 35.20 -14.62 -23.91
C LEU A 373 34.77 -15.32 -25.22
N LEU A 374 33.47 -15.40 -25.48
CA LEU A 374 32.95 -15.96 -26.72
C LEU A 374 33.31 -15.09 -27.94
N ALA A 375 33.22 -13.76 -27.83
CA ALA A 375 33.66 -12.83 -28.87
C ALA A 375 35.16 -12.98 -29.14
N PHE A 376 35.97 -13.05 -28.08
CA PHE A 376 37.42 -13.26 -28.18
C PHE A 376 37.76 -14.59 -28.89
N ARG A 377 37.08 -15.69 -28.52
CA ARG A 377 37.27 -16.99 -29.15
C ARG A 377 36.84 -17.00 -30.62
N ALA A 378 35.74 -16.34 -30.96
CA ALA A 378 35.28 -16.22 -32.35
C ALA A 378 36.33 -15.48 -33.19
N LEU A 379 36.89 -14.38 -32.67
CA LEU A 379 37.95 -13.62 -33.34
C LEU A 379 39.21 -14.47 -33.60
N LEU A 380 39.63 -15.32 -32.65
CA LEU A 380 40.79 -16.20 -32.83
C LEU A 380 40.58 -17.26 -33.92
N ARG A 381 39.34 -17.77 -34.07
CA ARG A 381 39.01 -18.79 -35.08
C ARG A 381 39.02 -18.25 -36.51
N TYR A 382 38.64 -16.99 -36.69
CA TYR A 382 38.59 -16.34 -38.00
C TYR A 382 39.97 -16.23 -38.68
N ASP A 383 41.05 -16.27 -37.89
CA ASP A 383 42.43 -16.15 -38.37
C ASP A 383 43.17 -17.49 -38.58
N ALA A 384 42.55 -18.62 -38.22
CA ALA A 384 43.15 -19.95 -38.39
C ALA A 384 42.67 -20.67 -39.66
N GLY A 385 41.80 -20.02 -40.45
CA GLY A 385 41.18 -20.56 -41.66
C GLY A 385 41.64 -19.88 -42.93
#